data_AF-A0A372UE38-F1
#
_entry.id   AF-A0A372UE38-F1
#
_cell.length_a   1.000
_cell.length_b   1.000
_cell.length_c   1.000
_cell.angle_alpha   90.00
_cell.angle_beta   90.00
_cell.angle_gamma   90.00
#
_symmetry.space_group_name_H-M   'P 1'
#
loop_
_entity.id
_entity.type
_entity.pdbx_description
1 polymer ?
#
loop_
_entity_poly.entity_id
_entity_poly.type
_entity_poly.pdbx_seq_one_letter_code
_entity_poly.pdbx_strand_id
1 'polypeptide(L)'
;MNNETTNTTSQVKGLVQAALFAALIILMAMVPFLGYIPLGFTRATIIHIPVILGALVLGPKKGAFLGLIFGLTSLINNTMNPTVTSFVFSPFYSLGEIQGGFASILICFVPRILTGVVPYYVYHGVRKVTTKWKASQNTALFVAGISGALTNTLLVMNMIYFFFKDDYAQVNQVSVDAVYGFIMTIIGINGVPEAIVAAILTMVIGRILLKLKERLH
;
A
#
# COMPACT_ATOMS: atom_id res chain seq x y z
N MET A 1 33.26 19.97 15.27
CA MET A 1 32.00 20.14 16.01
C MET A 1 30.78 20.50 15.14
N ASN A 2 30.89 20.96 13.88
CA ASN A 2 29.71 21.33 13.06
C ASN A 2 29.05 20.17 12.27
N ASN A 3 29.77 19.07 12.00
CA ASN A 3 29.22 17.93 11.25
C ASN A 3 28.32 17.02 12.10
N GLU A 4 28.50 16.95 13.42
CA GLU A 4 27.66 16.08 14.27
C GLU A 4 26.27 16.68 14.48
N THR A 5 26.19 17.97 14.82
CA THR A 5 24.93 18.69 15.06
C THR A 5 24.04 18.75 13.82
N THR A 6 24.61 19.00 12.63
CA THR A 6 23.88 18.99 11.35
C THR A 6 23.34 17.61 10.99
N ASN A 7 24.09 16.54 11.26
CA ASN A 7 23.62 15.17 11.06
C ASN A 7 22.45 14.84 12.00
N THR A 8 22.53 15.20 13.30
CA THR A 8 21.46 14.97 14.27
C THR A 8 20.16 15.67 13.87
N THR A 9 20.21 16.94 13.44
CA THR A 9 19.01 17.67 13.00
C THR A 9 18.34 17.03 11.78
N SER A 10 19.13 16.54 10.81
CA SER A 10 18.59 15.86 9.62
C SER A 10 17.94 14.51 9.96
N GLN A 11 18.53 13.77 10.91
CA GLN A 11 18.00 12.50 11.39
C GLN A 11 16.69 12.70 12.16
N VAL A 12 16.64 13.69 13.05
CA VAL A 12 15.43 14.06 13.81
C VAL A 12 14.31 14.47 12.86
N LYS A 13 14.57 15.35 11.88
CA LYS A 13 13.57 15.75 10.87
C LYS A 13 13.02 14.55 10.11
N GLY A 14 13.90 13.65 9.68
CA GLY A 14 13.50 12.44 8.96
C GLY A 14 12.72 11.44 9.82
N LEU A 15 12.94 11.42 11.14
CA LEU A 15 12.18 10.60 12.09
C LEU A 15 10.79 11.21 12.32
N VAL A 16 10.71 12.53 12.54
CA VAL A 16 9.45 13.26 12.71
C VAL A 16 8.56 13.09 11.48
N GLN A 17 9.11 13.23 10.27
CA GLN A 17 8.33 13.02 9.04
C GLN A 17 7.80 11.58 8.93
N ALA A 18 8.59 10.57 9.29
CA ALA A 18 8.13 9.18 9.32
C ALA A 18 7.00 9.00 10.36
N ALA A 19 7.13 9.61 11.54
CA ALA A 19 6.10 9.58 12.57
C ALA A 19 4.79 10.25 12.12
N LEU A 20 4.86 11.36 11.38
CA LEU A 20 3.69 12.04 10.83
C LEU A 20 2.98 11.17 9.78
N PHE A 21 3.72 10.54 8.86
CA PHE A 21 3.13 9.60 7.90
C PHE A 21 2.54 8.37 8.61
N ALA A 22 3.21 7.84 9.64
CA ALA A 22 2.71 6.73 10.44
C ALA A 22 1.40 7.10 11.17
N ALA A 23 1.35 8.27 11.81
CA ALA A 23 0.15 8.78 12.47
C ALA A 23 -1.00 8.96 11.48
N LEU A 24 -0.72 9.50 10.29
CA LEU A 24 -1.71 9.62 9.21
C LEU A 24 -2.26 8.26 8.76
N ILE A 25 -1.38 7.26 8.57
CA ILE A 25 -1.76 5.89 8.20
C ILE A 25 -2.66 5.27 9.27
N ILE A 26 -2.29 5.41 10.54
CA ILE A 26 -3.08 4.89 11.68
C ILE A 26 -4.45 5.56 11.72
N LEU A 27 -4.49 6.90 11.60
CA LEU A 27 -5.73 7.66 11.58
C LEU A 27 -6.64 7.21 10.42
N MET A 28 -6.11 7.10 9.19
CA MET A 28 -6.87 6.64 8.04
C MET A 28 -7.38 5.20 8.19
N ALA A 29 -6.63 4.34 8.89
CA ALA A 29 -7.05 2.97 9.15
C ALA A 29 -8.12 2.85 10.23
N MET A 30 -8.14 3.76 11.20
CA MET A 30 -9.11 3.77 12.30
C MET A 30 -10.41 4.47 11.92
N VAL A 31 -10.37 5.46 11.02
CA VAL A 31 -11.57 6.17 10.55
C VAL A 31 -12.23 5.37 9.42
N PRO A 32 -13.47 4.86 9.61
CA PRO A 32 -14.18 4.13 8.56
C PRO A 32 -14.44 5.04 7.35
N PHE A 33 -14.43 4.47 6.14
CA PHE A 33 -14.61 5.16 4.85
C PHE A 33 -13.49 6.12 4.42
N LEU A 34 -12.50 6.42 5.28
CA LEU A 34 -11.37 7.27 4.92
C LEU A 34 -10.20 6.48 4.32
N GLY A 35 -9.82 5.37 4.95
CA GLY A 35 -8.72 4.51 4.50
C GLY A 35 -9.16 3.22 3.81
N TYR A 36 -10.31 2.68 4.20
CA TYR A 36 -10.92 1.48 3.64
C TYR A 36 -12.35 1.79 3.20
N ILE A 37 -12.62 1.75 1.90
CA ILE A 37 -13.95 1.97 1.33
C ILE A 37 -14.58 0.59 1.08
N PRO A 38 -15.66 0.21 1.79
CA PRO A 38 -16.34 -1.06 1.55
C PRO A 38 -17.08 -1.01 0.20
N LEU A 39 -16.64 -1.83 -0.74
CA LEU A 39 -17.27 -2.04 -2.04
C LEU A 39 -17.85 -3.45 -2.06
N GLY A 40 -19.06 -3.61 -1.51
CA GLY A 40 -19.83 -4.86 -1.50
C GLY A 40 -19.06 -6.08 -0.98
N PHE A 41 -18.34 -6.75 -1.88
CA PHE A 41 -17.58 -7.98 -1.63
C PHE A 41 -16.14 -7.76 -1.10
N THR A 42 -15.56 -6.56 -1.28
CA THR A 42 -14.16 -6.27 -0.92
C THR A 42 -14.00 -4.81 -0.47
N ARG A 43 -12.86 -4.47 0.14
CA ARG A 43 -12.56 -3.10 0.58
C ARG A 43 -11.52 -2.48 -0.35
N ALA A 44 -11.87 -1.37 -0.99
CA ALA A 44 -10.88 -0.55 -1.68
C ALA A 44 -10.01 0.18 -0.66
N THR A 45 -8.71 0.29 -0.94
CA THR A 45 -7.74 0.90 -0.02
C THR A 45 -7.23 2.24 -0.55
N ILE A 46 -7.10 3.25 0.33
CA ILE A 46 -6.45 4.53 0.00
C ILE A 46 -5.17 4.74 0.84
N ILE A 47 -5.00 3.97 1.91
CA ILE A 47 -3.87 4.06 2.85
C ILE A 47 -2.51 3.83 2.16
N HIS A 48 -2.49 3.08 1.06
CA HIS A 48 -1.27 2.88 0.29
C HIS A 48 -0.69 4.20 -0.27
N ILE A 49 -1.50 5.26 -0.46
CA ILE A 49 -1.04 6.55 -1.00
C ILE A 49 -0.10 7.27 -0.04
N PRO A 50 -0.43 7.50 1.26
CA PRO A 50 0.52 7.97 2.25
C PRO A 50 1.81 7.13 2.34
N VAL A 51 1.71 5.81 2.20
CA VAL A 51 2.87 4.90 2.20
C VAL A 51 3.77 5.16 0.99
N ILE A 52 3.19 5.27 -0.21
CA ILE A 52 3.91 5.60 -1.45
C ILE A 52 4.60 6.97 -1.32
N LEU A 53 3.87 7.99 -0.84
CA LEU A 53 4.42 9.34 -0.65
C LEU A 53 5.56 9.34 0.38
N GLY A 54 5.37 8.64 1.50
CA GLY A 54 6.40 8.46 2.52
C GLY A 54 7.65 7.77 1.96
N ALA A 55 7.49 6.74 1.14
CA ALA A 55 8.58 6.07 0.46
C ALA A 55 9.35 7.01 -0.49
N LEU A 56 8.63 7.79 -1.30
CA LEU A 56 9.23 8.74 -2.25
C LEU A 56 9.97 9.88 -1.55
N VAL A 57 9.44 10.37 -0.42
CA VAL A 57 10.03 11.50 0.32
C VAL A 57 11.16 11.06 1.24
N LEU A 58 10.99 9.94 1.95
CA LEU A 58 11.88 9.50 3.03
C LEU A 58 12.84 8.36 2.65
N GLY A 59 12.60 7.73 1.51
CA GLY A 59 13.37 6.60 1.00
C GLY A 59 12.75 5.23 1.33
N PRO A 60 13.29 4.15 0.74
CA PRO A 60 12.67 2.83 0.72
C PRO A 60 12.68 2.15 2.09
N LYS A 61 13.69 2.41 2.95
CA LYS A 61 13.74 1.84 4.31
C LYS A 61 12.59 2.35 5.18
N LYS A 62 12.32 3.66 5.12
CA LYS A 62 11.21 4.29 5.86
C LYS A 62 9.87 3.98 5.20
N GLY A 63 9.82 3.91 3.87
CA GLY A 63 8.65 3.42 3.14
C GLY A 63 8.25 1.99 3.53
N ALA A 64 9.21 1.07 3.62
CA ALA A 64 8.99 -0.29 4.11
C ALA A 64 8.42 -0.31 5.54
N PHE A 65 8.94 0.54 6.43
CA PHE A 65 8.41 0.69 7.79
C PHE A 65 6.97 1.23 7.80
N LEU A 66 6.65 2.22 6.97
CA LEU A 66 5.26 2.70 6.81
C LEU A 66 4.35 1.61 6.22
N GLY A 67 4.87 0.78 5.32
CA GLY A 67 4.21 -0.42 4.81
C GLY A 67 3.95 -1.47 5.89
N LEU A 68 4.89 -1.67 6.83
CA LEU A 68 4.66 -2.53 8.00
C LEU A 68 3.52 -2.01 8.88
N ILE A 69 3.48 -0.70 9.14
CA ILE A 69 2.40 -0.07 9.90
C ILE A 69 1.06 -0.25 9.16
N PHE A 70 1.04 -0.08 7.84
CA PHE A 70 -0.14 -0.35 7.04
C PHE A 70 -0.59 -1.83 7.14
N GLY A 71 0.34 -2.78 7.12
CA GLY A 71 0.05 -4.19 7.38
C GLY A 71 -0.55 -4.42 8.77
N LEU A 72 0.06 -3.86 9.82
CA LEU A 72 -0.46 -3.98 11.19
C LEU A 72 -1.87 -3.42 11.32
N THR A 73 -2.12 -2.23 10.77
CA THR A 73 -3.44 -1.62 10.84
C THR A 73 -4.46 -2.38 10.00
N SER A 74 -4.04 -3.00 8.88
CA SER A 74 -4.89 -3.89 8.09
C SER A 74 -5.27 -5.16 8.85
N LEU A 75 -4.34 -5.77 9.57
CA LEU A 75 -4.59 -6.93 10.44
C LEU A 75 -5.59 -6.59 11.56
N ILE A 76 -5.34 -5.48 12.27
CA ILE A 76 -6.21 -5.03 13.37
C ILE A 76 -7.62 -4.73 12.84
N ASN A 77 -7.73 -3.99 11.73
CA ASN A 77 -9.02 -3.63 11.18
C ASN A 77 -9.82 -4.84 10.65
N ASN A 78 -9.15 -5.83 10.04
CA ASN A 78 -9.80 -7.07 9.62
C ASN A 78 -10.20 -7.98 10.80
N THR A 79 -9.53 -7.84 11.96
CA THR A 79 -9.89 -8.57 13.17
C THR A 79 -11.06 -7.93 13.90
N MET A 80 -11.09 -6.59 13.98
CA MET A 80 -12.13 -5.85 14.71
C MET A 80 -13.39 -5.59 13.89
N ASN A 81 -13.26 -5.44 12.57
CA ASN A 81 -14.37 -5.22 11.64
C ASN A 81 -14.33 -6.29 10.53
N PRO A 82 -14.64 -7.56 10.85
CA PRO A 82 -14.51 -8.65 9.90
C PRO A 82 -15.51 -8.55 8.75
N THR A 83 -15.05 -8.92 7.56
CA THR A 83 -15.84 -9.18 6.35
C THR A 83 -15.72 -10.65 5.97
N VAL A 84 -16.52 -11.09 5.00
CA VAL A 84 -16.46 -12.47 4.47
C VAL A 84 -15.06 -12.87 4.01
N THR A 85 -14.23 -11.93 3.57
CA THR A 85 -12.85 -12.17 3.13
C THR A 85 -11.78 -11.90 4.19
N SER A 86 -12.15 -11.58 5.44
CA SER A 86 -11.17 -11.19 6.47
C SER A 86 -10.26 -12.32 6.95
N PHE A 87 -10.62 -13.59 6.75
CA PHE A 87 -9.78 -14.75 7.10
C PHE A 87 -8.45 -14.76 6.33
N VAL A 88 -8.44 -14.17 5.13
CA VAL A 88 -7.26 -13.98 4.29
C VAL A 88 -6.27 -12.98 4.91
N PHE A 89 -6.76 -12.03 5.71
CA PHE A 89 -5.96 -10.91 6.21
C PHE A 89 -5.74 -10.94 7.72
N SER A 90 -6.42 -11.83 8.45
CA SER A 90 -6.22 -12.04 9.88
C SER A 90 -6.12 -13.53 10.19
N PRO A 91 -5.03 -13.99 10.82
CA PRO A 91 -4.90 -15.37 11.30
C PRO A 91 -5.86 -15.66 12.47
N PHE A 92 -6.37 -14.62 13.13
CA PHE A 92 -7.24 -14.73 14.30
C PHE A 92 -8.71 -14.83 13.92
N TYR A 93 -9.04 -14.62 12.64
CA TYR A 93 -10.41 -14.71 12.15
C TYR A 93 -10.60 -16.02 11.39
N SER A 94 -11.63 -16.77 11.77
CA SER A 94 -12.05 -18.00 11.11
C SER A 94 -13.49 -17.86 10.68
N LEU A 95 -13.80 -18.29 9.46
CA LEU A 95 -15.16 -18.25 8.91
C LEU A 95 -15.64 -19.69 8.74
N GLY A 96 -16.32 -20.22 9.77
CA GLY A 96 -16.69 -21.64 9.81
C GLY A 96 -15.47 -22.55 10.06
N GLU A 97 -15.21 -23.51 9.16
CA GLU A 97 -14.03 -24.40 9.21
C GLU A 97 -12.76 -23.77 8.60
N ILE A 98 -12.88 -22.61 7.95
CA ILE A 98 -11.77 -21.91 7.30
C ILE A 98 -11.03 -21.09 8.36
N GLN A 99 -9.82 -21.54 8.73
CA GLN A 99 -8.97 -20.81 9.67
C GLN A 99 -7.96 -19.93 8.93
N GLY A 100 -7.89 -18.66 9.33
CA GLY A 100 -6.74 -17.83 9.01
C GLY A 100 -5.45 -18.49 9.52
N GLY A 101 -4.37 -18.40 8.76
CA GLY A 101 -3.12 -19.09 9.06
C GLY A 101 -1.89 -18.20 8.90
N PHE A 102 -0.71 -18.82 8.92
CA PHE A 102 0.55 -18.11 8.64
C PHE A 102 0.53 -17.41 7.27
N ALA A 103 -0.18 -17.98 6.28
CA ALA A 103 -0.40 -17.36 4.99
C ALA A 103 -1.15 -16.03 5.09
N SER A 104 -2.09 -15.86 6.02
CA SER A 104 -2.83 -14.61 6.21
C SER A 104 -1.93 -13.48 6.70
N ILE A 105 -0.99 -13.79 7.58
CA ILE A 105 0.05 -12.85 8.04
C ILE A 105 0.92 -12.45 6.84
N LEU A 106 1.37 -13.42 6.05
CA LEU A 106 2.21 -13.16 4.88
C LEU A 106 1.50 -12.25 3.87
N ILE A 107 0.24 -12.55 3.54
CA ILE A 107 -0.60 -11.74 2.64
C ILE A 107 -0.80 -10.33 3.18
N CYS A 108 -0.96 -10.19 4.51
CA CYS A 108 -1.17 -8.88 5.13
C CYS A 108 0.09 -8.01 5.12
N PHE A 109 1.27 -8.58 5.34
CA PHE A 109 2.50 -7.80 5.47
C PHE A 109 3.28 -7.65 4.16
N VAL A 110 3.48 -8.72 3.39
CA VAL A 110 4.42 -8.69 2.26
C VAL A 110 4.02 -7.68 1.17
N PRO A 111 2.78 -7.68 0.66
CA PRO A 111 2.34 -6.69 -0.32
C PRO A 111 2.44 -5.26 0.21
N ARG A 112 2.15 -5.05 1.51
CA ARG A 112 2.13 -3.74 2.15
C ARG A 112 3.52 -3.16 2.32
N ILE A 113 4.49 -3.98 2.71
CA ILE A 113 5.91 -3.61 2.76
C ILE A 113 6.41 -3.28 1.35
N LEU A 114 6.11 -4.14 0.37
CA LEU A 114 6.54 -3.94 -1.02
C LEU A 114 5.94 -2.68 -1.64
N THR A 115 4.71 -2.32 -1.27
CA THR A 115 4.08 -1.05 -1.66
C THR A 115 4.84 0.16 -1.11
N GLY A 116 5.58 0.01 0.00
CA GLY A 116 6.49 1.03 0.52
C GLY A 116 7.89 1.05 -0.12
N VAL A 117 8.19 0.12 -1.03
CA VAL A 117 9.55 -0.06 -1.59
C VAL A 117 9.55 0.06 -3.11
N VAL A 118 8.66 -0.65 -3.80
CA VAL A 118 8.56 -0.69 -5.26
C VAL A 118 8.39 0.71 -5.88
N PRO A 119 7.48 1.58 -5.39
CA PRO A 119 7.27 2.90 -5.98
C PRO A 119 8.50 3.79 -5.96
N TYR A 120 9.34 3.65 -4.93
CA TYR A 120 10.60 4.39 -4.82
C TYR A 120 11.55 4.01 -5.96
N TYR A 121 11.76 2.71 -6.18
CA TYR A 121 12.63 2.24 -7.26
C TYR A 121 12.07 2.53 -8.64
N VAL A 122 10.74 2.44 -8.82
CA VAL A 122 10.07 2.81 -10.06
C VAL A 122 10.26 4.30 -10.36
N TYR A 123 10.04 5.18 -9.37
CA TYR A 123 10.28 6.61 -9.51
C TYR A 123 11.72 6.91 -9.95
N HIS A 124 12.71 6.34 -9.25
CA HIS A 124 14.13 6.56 -9.55
C HIS A 124 14.54 5.96 -10.91
N GLY A 125 14.00 4.79 -11.28
CA GLY A 125 14.22 4.16 -12.58
C GLY A 125 13.70 5.02 -13.73
N VAL A 126 12.44 5.46 -13.66
CA VAL A 126 11.82 6.33 -14.67
C VAL A 126 12.56 7.66 -14.78
N ARG A 127 12.95 8.26 -13.64
CA ARG A 127 13.77 9.48 -13.59
C ARG A 127 15.14 9.31 -14.25
N LYS A 128 15.77 8.16 -14.09
CA LYS A 128 17.11 7.88 -14.66
C LYS A 128 17.03 7.75 -16.18
N VAL A 129 16.00 7.07 -16.70
CA VAL A 129 15.77 6.90 -18.14
C VAL A 129 15.32 8.21 -18.79
N THR A 130 14.53 9.02 -18.10
CA THR A 130 13.91 10.23 -18.65
C THR A 130 14.68 11.49 -18.17
N THR A 131 15.94 11.62 -18.58
CA THR A 131 16.92 12.53 -17.94
C THR A 131 16.77 14.03 -18.28
N LYS A 132 15.78 14.48 -19.07
CA LYS A 132 15.81 15.85 -19.64
C LYS A 132 14.61 16.79 -19.44
N TRP A 133 13.52 16.41 -18.77
CA TRP A 133 12.31 17.28 -18.75
C TRP A 133 11.65 17.41 -17.37
N LYS A 134 11.13 18.59 -17.01
CA LYS A 134 10.24 18.74 -15.83
C LYS A 134 8.98 17.85 -15.92
N ALA A 135 8.55 17.50 -17.14
CA ALA A 135 7.52 16.49 -17.39
C ALA A 135 7.93 15.09 -16.87
N SER A 136 9.23 14.76 -16.88
CA SER A 136 9.79 13.49 -16.35
C SER A 136 9.41 13.26 -14.89
N GLN A 137 9.40 14.30 -14.05
CA GLN A 137 9.07 14.14 -12.64
C GLN A 137 7.59 13.82 -12.44
N ASN A 138 6.69 14.47 -13.18
CA ASN A 138 5.26 14.19 -13.08
C ASN A 138 4.96 12.78 -13.58
N THR A 139 5.55 12.38 -14.72
CA THR A 139 5.42 11.02 -15.26
C THR A 139 5.99 9.98 -14.28
N ALA A 140 7.16 10.23 -13.69
CA ALA A 140 7.75 9.32 -12.70
C ALA A 140 6.88 9.18 -11.45
N LEU A 141 6.29 10.27 -10.95
CA LEU A 141 5.37 10.20 -9.80
C LEU A 141 4.06 9.49 -10.15
N PHE A 142 3.54 9.72 -11.35
CA PHE A 142 2.34 9.06 -11.84
C PHE A 142 2.55 7.55 -11.94
N VAL A 143 3.63 7.11 -12.60
CA VAL A 143 3.99 5.69 -12.73
C VAL A 143 4.32 5.07 -11.37
N ALA A 144 4.96 5.81 -10.46
CA ALA A 144 5.19 5.35 -9.09
C ALA A 144 3.86 5.10 -8.34
N GLY A 145 2.89 6.01 -8.46
CA GLY A 145 1.55 5.84 -7.88
C GLY A 145 0.82 4.59 -8.41
N ILE A 146 0.83 4.39 -9.74
CA ILE A 146 0.29 3.17 -10.37
C ILE A 146 1.00 1.93 -9.83
N SER A 147 2.33 1.95 -9.82
CA SER A 147 3.11 0.78 -9.39
C SER A 147 2.84 0.40 -7.95
N GLY A 148 2.62 1.37 -7.06
CA GLY A 148 2.30 1.11 -5.65
C GLY A 148 0.92 0.48 -5.49
N ALA A 149 -0.10 1.04 -6.13
CA ALA A 149 -1.44 0.48 -6.10
C ALA A 149 -1.48 -0.93 -6.68
N LEU A 150 -0.90 -1.14 -7.87
CA LEU A 150 -0.84 -2.45 -8.50
C LEU A 150 -0.03 -3.46 -7.69
N THR A 151 1.08 -3.05 -7.05
CA THR A 151 1.86 -3.94 -6.17
C THR A 151 0.98 -4.47 -5.05
N ASN A 152 0.19 -3.62 -4.41
CA ASN A 152 -0.73 -4.06 -3.37
C ASN A 152 -1.81 -5.01 -3.93
N THR A 153 -2.57 -4.57 -4.94
CA THR A 153 -3.71 -5.34 -5.44
C THR A 153 -3.29 -6.65 -6.08
N LEU A 154 -2.29 -6.65 -6.96
CA LEU A 154 -1.86 -7.85 -7.67
C LEU A 154 -1.22 -8.85 -6.72
N LEU A 155 -0.32 -8.44 -5.82
CA LEU A 155 0.32 -9.39 -4.91
C LEU A 155 -0.68 -9.98 -3.93
N VAL A 156 -1.58 -9.17 -3.36
CA VAL A 156 -2.63 -9.67 -2.47
C VAL A 156 -3.47 -10.71 -3.19
N MET A 157 -3.98 -10.38 -4.37
CA MET A 157 -4.88 -11.26 -5.13
C MET A 157 -4.20 -12.54 -5.60
N ASN A 158 -2.94 -12.46 -6.04
CA ASN A 158 -2.18 -13.66 -6.42
C ASN A 158 -1.88 -14.53 -5.20
N MET A 159 -1.50 -13.96 -4.06
CA MET A 159 -1.27 -14.76 -2.86
C MET A 159 -2.56 -15.41 -2.33
N ILE A 160 -3.72 -14.74 -2.46
CA ILE A 160 -5.02 -15.37 -2.17
C ILE A 160 -5.23 -16.60 -3.05
N TYR A 161 -4.97 -16.46 -4.36
CA TYR A 161 -5.10 -17.57 -5.29
C TYR A 161 -4.16 -18.75 -4.95
N PHE A 162 -2.93 -18.51 -4.50
CA PHE A 162 -2.00 -19.59 -4.18
C PHE A 162 -2.27 -20.26 -2.82
N PHE A 163 -2.70 -19.51 -1.81
CA PHE A 163 -2.80 -20.02 -0.44
C PHE A 163 -4.23 -20.31 0.03
N PHE A 164 -5.24 -19.69 -0.57
CA PHE A 164 -6.63 -19.75 -0.11
C PHE A 164 -7.63 -19.98 -1.26
N LYS A 165 -7.20 -20.61 -2.37
CA LYS A 165 -8.04 -20.78 -3.57
C LYS A 165 -9.41 -21.40 -3.24
N ASP A 166 -9.40 -22.52 -2.54
CA ASP A 166 -10.60 -23.35 -2.30
C ASP A 166 -11.53 -22.67 -1.28
N ASP A 167 -10.95 -22.15 -0.19
CA ASP A 167 -11.66 -21.36 0.82
C ASP A 167 -12.29 -20.09 0.22
N TYR A 168 -11.56 -19.41 -0.66
CA TYR A 168 -12.04 -18.21 -1.34
C TYR A 168 -13.14 -18.53 -2.36
N ALA A 169 -13.10 -19.70 -3.00
CA ALA A 169 -14.17 -20.20 -3.87
C ALA A 169 -15.45 -20.42 -3.05
N GLN A 170 -15.32 -21.13 -1.93
CA GLN A 170 -16.42 -21.51 -1.06
C GLN A 170 -17.14 -20.30 -0.48
N VAL A 171 -16.39 -19.32 0.03
CA VAL A 171 -16.96 -18.13 0.65
C VAL A 171 -17.63 -17.20 -0.36
N ASN A 172 -17.12 -17.12 -1.58
CA ASN A 172 -17.70 -16.28 -2.63
C ASN A 172 -18.74 -17.02 -3.49
N GLN A 173 -19.05 -18.28 -3.17
CA GLN A 173 -19.98 -19.14 -3.91
C GLN A 173 -19.62 -19.28 -5.40
N VAL A 174 -18.32 -19.33 -5.69
CA VAL A 174 -17.77 -19.47 -7.04
C VAL A 174 -17.14 -20.86 -7.18
N SER A 175 -17.19 -21.47 -8.37
CA SER A 175 -16.45 -22.71 -8.60
C SER A 175 -14.94 -22.48 -8.50
N VAL A 176 -14.21 -23.48 -8.01
CA VAL A 176 -12.74 -23.43 -7.83
C VAL A 176 -12.02 -23.07 -9.14
N ASP A 177 -12.52 -23.55 -10.28
CA ASP A 177 -11.97 -23.25 -11.60
C ASP A 177 -12.21 -21.80 -12.05
N ALA A 178 -13.27 -21.16 -11.56
CA ALA A 178 -13.62 -19.78 -11.87
C ALA A 178 -13.04 -18.76 -10.88
N VAL A 179 -12.40 -19.20 -9.78
CA VAL A 179 -11.78 -18.32 -8.77
C VAL A 179 -10.82 -17.32 -9.39
N TYR A 180 -9.99 -17.76 -10.34
CA TYR A 180 -9.03 -16.85 -10.98
C TYR A 180 -9.73 -15.76 -11.80
N GLY A 181 -10.80 -16.11 -12.53
CA GLY A 181 -11.61 -15.14 -13.27
C GLY A 181 -12.35 -14.16 -12.34
N PHE A 182 -12.82 -14.64 -11.19
CA PHE A 182 -13.42 -13.81 -10.15
C PHE A 182 -12.39 -12.84 -9.55
N ILE A 183 -11.19 -13.32 -9.23
CA ILE A 183 -10.07 -12.49 -8.78
C ILE A 183 -9.71 -11.42 -9.82
N MET A 184 -9.63 -11.79 -11.10
CA MET A 184 -9.36 -10.86 -12.20
C MET A 184 -10.43 -9.75 -12.27
N THR A 185 -11.69 -10.11 -12.02
CA THR A 185 -12.81 -9.16 -11.97
C THR A 185 -12.66 -8.19 -10.80
N ILE A 186 -12.25 -8.66 -9.62
CA ILE A 186 -11.97 -7.81 -8.45
C ILE A 186 -10.78 -6.87 -8.72
N ILE A 187 -9.72 -7.38 -9.35
CA ILE A 187 -8.57 -6.54 -9.78
C ILE A 187 -9.06 -5.46 -10.76
N GLY A 188 -9.95 -5.79 -11.69
CA GLY A 188 -10.53 -4.82 -12.62
C GLY A 188 -11.38 -3.76 -11.93
N ILE A 189 -12.31 -4.17 -11.06
CA ILE A 189 -13.28 -3.26 -10.42
C ILE A 189 -12.63 -2.38 -9.36
N ASN A 190 -11.68 -2.90 -8.57
CA ASN A 190 -11.04 -2.15 -7.49
C ASN A 190 -9.66 -1.64 -7.85
N GLY A 191 -8.84 -2.50 -8.46
CA GLY A 191 -7.44 -2.19 -8.76
C GLY A 191 -7.29 -1.06 -9.78
N VAL A 192 -8.19 -0.97 -10.77
CA VAL A 192 -8.14 0.10 -11.78
C VAL A 192 -8.48 1.47 -11.16
N PRO A 193 -9.61 1.66 -10.47
CA PRO A 193 -9.88 2.93 -9.79
C PRO A 193 -8.82 3.29 -8.74
N GLU A 194 -8.37 2.33 -7.93
CA GLU A 194 -7.29 2.57 -6.95
C GLU A 194 -6.00 3.05 -7.64
N ALA A 195 -5.59 2.40 -8.72
CA ALA A 195 -4.39 2.79 -9.46
C ALA A 195 -4.51 4.20 -10.07
N ILE A 196 -5.67 4.56 -10.62
CA ILE A 196 -5.91 5.90 -11.18
C ILE A 196 -5.84 6.95 -10.07
N VAL A 197 -6.54 6.74 -8.96
CA VAL A 197 -6.55 7.66 -7.82
C VAL A 197 -5.15 7.80 -7.22
N ALA A 198 -4.44 6.68 -7.04
CA ALA A 198 -3.07 6.67 -6.54
C ALA A 198 -2.11 7.41 -7.48
N ALA A 199 -2.24 7.24 -8.79
CA ALA A 199 -1.40 7.91 -9.78
C ALA A 199 -1.57 9.44 -9.72
N ILE A 200 -2.83 9.90 -9.70
CA ILE A 200 -3.16 11.33 -9.68
C ILE A 200 -2.71 11.95 -8.36
N LEU A 201 -3.06 11.36 -7.22
CA LEU A 201 -2.72 11.90 -5.91
C LEU A 201 -1.21 11.86 -5.65
N THR A 202 -0.53 10.78 -6.04
CA THR A 202 0.94 10.69 -5.92
C THR A 202 1.62 11.75 -6.79
N MET A 203 1.13 11.99 -8.00
CA MET A 203 1.65 13.05 -8.87
C MET A 203 1.43 14.44 -8.26
N VAL A 204 0.22 14.78 -7.84
CA VAL A 204 -0.10 16.13 -7.32
C VAL A 204 0.62 16.39 -6.00
N ILE A 205 0.46 15.50 -5.03
CA ILE A 205 1.00 15.67 -3.68
C ILE A 205 2.51 15.45 -3.69
N GLY A 206 2.99 14.40 -4.36
CA GLY A 206 4.41 14.08 -4.44
C GLY A 206 5.22 15.19 -5.10
N ARG A 207 4.66 15.89 -6.10
CA ARG A 207 5.33 17.04 -6.71
C ARG A 207 5.54 18.18 -5.71
N ILE A 208 4.55 18.46 -4.86
CA ILE A 208 4.64 19.49 -3.83
C ILE A 208 5.64 19.08 -2.75
N LEU A 209 5.52 17.86 -2.23
CA LEU A 209 6.39 17.35 -1.17
C LEU A 209 7.87 17.29 -1.58
N LEU A 210 8.17 16.85 -2.81
CA LEU A 210 9.54 16.82 -3.30
C LEU A 210 10.12 18.23 -3.50
N LYS A 211 9.32 19.18 -4.04
CA LYS A 211 9.75 20.59 -4.14
C LYS A 211 10.03 21.22 -2.77
N LEU A 212 9.21 20.93 -1.77
CA LEU A 212 9.43 21.42 -0.40
C LEU A 212 10.69 20.82 0.21
N LYS A 213 10.96 19.54 -0.06
CA LYS A 213 12.20 18.89 0.38
C LYS A 213 13.44 19.54 -0.24
N GLU A 214 13.41 19.85 -1.54
CA GLU A 214 14.49 20.53 -2.25
C GLU A 214 14.71 21.98 -1.78
N ARG A 215 13.68 22.67 -1.28
CA ARG A 215 13.81 24.04 -0.72
C ARG A 215 14.31 24.10 0.72
N LEU A 216 14.21 22.98 1.45
CA LEU A 216 14.59 22.89 2.86
C LEU A 216 16.00 22.32 3.07
N HIS A 217 16.71 22.02 1.98
CA HIS A 217 18.13 21.66 1.92
C HIS A 217 18.85 22.74 1.09
#